data_AF-A0A1V5WL12-F1
#
_entry.id   AF-A0A1V5WL12-F1
#
_cell.length_a   1.000
_cell.length_b   1.000
_cell.length_c   1.000
_cell.angle_alpha   90.00
_cell.angle_beta   90.00
_cell.angle_gamma   90.00
#
_symmetry.space_group_name_H-M   'P 1'
#
loop_
_entity.id
_entity.type
_entity.pdbx_description
1 polymer ?
#
loop_
_entity_poly.entity_id
_entity_poly.type
_entity_poly.pdbx_seq_one_letter_code
_entity_poly.pdbx_strand_id
1 'polypeptide(L)'
;MTDVQKKNRTVLDTIWRPEPRSLVTSCRTIFRDILSLYMNRPELSPFILNTDEKTEYKTALKDLPEWRHLSELHLVEHRTVSSRLPRTRRNPLFPVNYLDREIRKNSAAHCRETVRGDREVGMTMARMVITLGYHTFRKPYRIDNRVARAETKTHADMVGLLAAKEARIAFERLYTKRHVWTHQVQQAEWMEEIWLRRKKNPPVVCFRTGVVPEKGQPGNGWVARHLVV
;
A
#
# COMPACT_ATOMS: atom_id res chain seq x y z
N MET A 1 3.31 25.30 2.22
CA MET A 1 2.96 25.32 0.79
C MET A 1 3.06 26.75 0.31
N THR A 2 3.89 27.04 -0.70
CA THR A 2 4.09 28.40 -1.20
C THR A 2 2.86 28.89 -1.96
N ASP A 3 2.73 30.20 -2.18
CA ASP A 3 1.54 30.74 -2.86
C ASP A 3 1.45 30.30 -4.33
N VAL A 4 2.59 30.13 -4.99
CA VAL A 4 2.66 29.51 -6.33
C VAL A 4 2.11 28.08 -6.32
N GLN A 5 2.48 27.27 -5.31
CA GLN A 5 1.97 25.91 -5.17
C GLN A 5 0.46 25.88 -4.91
N LYS A 6 -0.06 26.79 -4.08
CA LYS A 6 -1.51 26.93 -3.84
C LYS A 6 -2.24 27.28 -5.13
N LYS A 7 -1.74 28.26 -5.91
CA LYS A 7 -2.32 28.66 -7.20
C LYS A 7 -2.32 27.50 -8.20
N ASN A 8 -1.21 26.79 -8.32
CA ASN A 8 -1.12 25.60 -9.19
C ASN A 8 -2.09 24.51 -8.74
N ARG A 9 -2.25 24.31 -7.43
CA ARG A 9 -3.19 23.34 -6.86
C ARG A 9 -4.64 23.70 -7.23
N THR A 10 -5.02 24.97 -7.11
CA THR A 10 -6.35 25.45 -7.52
C THR A 10 -6.65 25.13 -8.99
N VAL A 11 -5.70 25.40 -9.90
CA VAL A 11 -5.85 25.07 -11.34
C VAL A 11 -5.95 23.56 -11.56
N LEU A 12 -5.16 22.75 -10.85
CA LEU A 12 -5.26 21.29 -10.97
C LEU A 12 -6.63 20.79 -10.49
N ASP A 13 -7.10 21.30 -9.35
CA ASP A 13 -8.38 20.90 -8.75
C ASP A 13 -9.60 21.31 -9.60
N THR A 14 -9.47 22.23 -10.58
CA THR A 14 -10.54 22.49 -11.57
C THR A 14 -10.56 21.48 -12.72
N ILE A 15 -9.42 20.84 -13.01
CA ILE A 15 -9.24 19.92 -14.14
C ILE A 15 -9.43 18.47 -13.70
N TRP A 16 -8.92 18.13 -12.52
CA TRP A 16 -8.91 16.77 -12.03
C TRP A 16 -9.15 16.72 -10.52
N ARG A 17 -10.08 15.86 -10.13
CA ARG A 17 -10.29 15.48 -8.74
C ARG A 17 -10.39 13.96 -8.66
N PRO A 18 -9.90 13.35 -7.58
CA PRO A 18 -10.23 11.96 -7.29
C PRO A 18 -11.74 11.79 -7.21
N GLU A 19 -12.22 10.60 -7.57
CA GLU A 19 -13.65 10.27 -7.42
C GLU A 19 -14.10 10.49 -5.97
N PRO A 20 -15.32 11.02 -5.76
CA PRO A 20 -15.90 11.13 -4.42
C PRO A 20 -15.84 9.78 -3.71
N ARG A 21 -15.47 9.80 -2.42
CA ARG A 21 -15.33 8.59 -1.58
C ARG A 21 -14.30 7.57 -2.05
N SER A 22 -13.43 7.89 -3.02
CA SER A 22 -12.37 6.98 -3.51
C SER A 22 -11.48 6.41 -2.39
N LEU A 23 -11.19 7.21 -1.35
CA LEU A 23 -10.44 6.74 -0.18
C LEU A 23 -11.22 5.70 0.63
N VAL A 24 -12.51 5.91 0.86
CA VAL A 24 -13.40 4.93 1.54
C VAL A 24 -13.46 3.64 0.73
N THR A 25 -13.63 3.74 -0.59
CA THR A 25 -13.64 2.59 -1.49
C THR A 25 -12.32 1.82 -1.39
N SER A 26 -11.18 2.51 -1.43
CA SER A 26 -9.86 1.88 -1.31
C SER A 26 -9.67 1.20 0.06
N CYS A 27 -10.12 1.83 1.16
CA CYS A 27 -10.09 1.20 2.49
C CYS A 27 -10.96 -0.05 2.53
N ARG A 28 -12.17 0.01 1.95
CA ARG A 28 -13.10 -1.11 1.89
C ARG A 28 -12.49 -2.28 1.12
N THR A 29 -11.86 -2.04 -0.03
CA THR A 29 -11.15 -3.07 -0.80
C THR A 29 -10.08 -3.75 0.05
N ILE A 30 -9.23 -2.99 0.74
CA ILE A 30 -8.17 -3.54 1.60
C ILE A 30 -8.77 -4.36 2.75
N PHE A 31 -9.80 -3.84 3.43
CA PHE A 31 -10.42 -4.55 4.55
C PHE A 31 -11.11 -5.83 4.10
N ARG A 32 -11.85 -5.81 2.99
CA ARG A 32 -12.45 -7.01 2.41
C ARG A 32 -11.37 -8.05 2.10
N ASP A 33 -10.27 -7.65 1.44
CA ASP A 33 -9.19 -8.57 1.08
C ASP A 33 -8.50 -9.17 2.33
N ILE A 34 -8.34 -8.39 3.41
CA ILE A 34 -7.85 -8.89 4.71
C ILE A 34 -8.83 -9.90 5.32
N LEU A 35 -10.13 -9.60 5.31
CA LEU A 35 -11.17 -10.49 5.85
C LEU A 35 -11.27 -11.79 5.05
N SER A 36 -11.16 -11.74 3.72
CA SER A 36 -11.09 -12.94 2.88
C SER A 36 -9.91 -13.83 3.26
N LEU A 37 -8.72 -13.24 3.48
CA LEU A 37 -7.55 -13.99 3.95
C LEU A 37 -7.76 -14.60 5.34
N TYR A 38 -8.40 -13.86 6.24
CA TYR A 38 -8.71 -14.33 7.59
C TYR A 38 -9.70 -15.50 7.57
N MET A 39 -10.78 -15.39 6.81
CA MET A 39 -11.82 -16.42 6.69
C MET A 39 -11.35 -17.69 5.97
N ASN A 40 -10.31 -17.60 5.15
CA ASN A 40 -9.69 -18.76 4.50
C ASN A 40 -8.76 -19.57 5.42
N ARG A 41 -8.63 -19.19 6.69
CA ARG A 41 -7.83 -19.95 7.66
C ARG A 41 -8.59 -21.22 8.09
N PRO A 42 -7.88 -22.33 8.34
CA PRO A 42 -8.50 -23.54 8.89
C PRO A 42 -9.21 -23.27 10.23
N GLU A 43 -8.63 -22.38 11.04
CA GLU A 43 -9.15 -22.00 12.34
C GLU A 43 -9.16 -20.47 12.48
N LEU A 44 -10.29 -19.95 12.96
CA LEU A 44 -10.47 -18.52 13.22
C LEU A 44 -10.10 -18.21 14.67
N SER A 45 -9.29 -17.17 14.85
CA SER A 45 -8.86 -16.69 16.15
C SER A 45 -9.10 -15.18 16.24
N PRO A 46 -9.67 -14.68 17.36
CA PRO A 46 -9.96 -13.26 17.49
C PRO A 46 -8.76 -12.36 17.19
N PHE A 47 -8.96 -11.30 16.42
CA PHE A 47 -7.92 -10.30 16.17
C PHE A 47 -8.43 -8.86 16.26
N ILE A 48 -7.49 -7.95 16.51
CA ILE A 48 -7.75 -6.52 16.64
C ILE A 48 -7.19 -5.79 15.42
N LEU A 49 -8.05 -5.08 14.70
CA LEU A 49 -7.68 -4.15 13.66
C LEU A 49 -7.41 -2.78 14.28
N ASN A 50 -6.17 -2.28 14.19
CA ASN A 50 -5.82 -0.95 14.66
C ASN A 50 -5.74 0.03 13.47
N THR A 51 -6.45 1.16 13.55
CA THR A 51 -6.34 2.26 12.58
C THR A 51 -6.10 3.60 13.29
N ASP A 52 -5.82 4.66 12.53
CA ASP A 52 -5.98 6.00 13.08
C ASP A 52 -7.47 6.38 13.25
N GLU A 53 -7.74 7.60 13.71
CA GLU A 53 -9.10 8.09 14.01
C GLU A 53 -9.88 8.60 12.78
N LYS A 54 -9.36 8.41 11.56
CA LYS A 54 -10.04 8.83 10.33
C LYS A 54 -11.40 8.15 10.16
N THR A 55 -12.37 8.94 9.73
CA THR A 55 -13.76 8.48 9.56
C THR A 55 -13.90 7.50 8.40
N GLU A 56 -13.04 7.62 7.38
CA GLU A 56 -13.07 6.75 6.20
C GLU A 56 -12.89 5.27 6.54
N TYR A 57 -12.08 4.95 7.57
CA TYR A 57 -11.90 3.58 8.04
C TYR A 57 -13.19 3.02 8.64
N LYS A 58 -13.85 3.80 9.51
CA LYS A 58 -15.12 3.41 10.13
C LYS A 58 -16.22 3.24 9.08
N THR A 59 -16.31 4.17 8.13
CA THR A 59 -17.28 4.07 7.03
C THR A 59 -17.02 2.82 6.18
N ALA A 60 -15.77 2.56 5.82
CA ALA A 60 -15.42 1.39 5.02
C ALA A 60 -15.76 0.06 5.70
N LEU A 61 -15.50 -0.07 7.02
CA LEU A 61 -15.82 -1.29 7.77
C LEU A 61 -17.33 -1.48 7.95
N LYS A 62 -18.09 -0.39 8.15
CA LYS A 62 -19.55 -0.44 8.29
C LYS A 62 -20.23 -1.00 7.03
N ASP A 63 -19.65 -0.72 5.87
CA ASP A 63 -20.18 -1.15 4.57
C ASP A 63 -19.85 -2.63 4.25
N LEU A 64 -19.15 -3.36 5.12
CA LEU A 64 -18.76 -4.76 4.93
C LEU A 64 -19.62 -5.72 5.78
N PRO A 65 -20.46 -6.57 5.15
CA PRO A 65 -21.27 -7.57 5.86
C PRO A 65 -20.42 -8.57 6.66
N GLU A 66 -19.26 -8.96 6.13
CA GLU A 66 -18.35 -9.91 6.76
C GLU A 66 -17.76 -9.35 8.05
N TRP A 67 -17.42 -8.06 8.07
CA TRP A 67 -16.95 -7.38 9.28
C TRP A 67 -18.02 -7.40 10.37
N ARG A 68 -19.26 -7.08 10.01
CA ARG A 68 -20.40 -7.09 10.93
C ARG A 68 -20.60 -8.48 11.55
N HIS A 69 -20.67 -9.51 10.70
CA HIS A 69 -20.90 -10.87 11.16
C HIS A 69 -19.78 -11.36 12.10
N LEU A 70 -18.52 -11.13 11.72
CA LEU A 70 -17.37 -11.52 12.56
C LEU A 70 -17.32 -10.72 13.88
N SER A 71 -17.78 -9.47 13.88
CA SER A 71 -17.85 -8.65 15.09
C SER A 71 -18.93 -9.15 16.05
N GLU A 72 -20.08 -9.60 15.54
CA GLU A 72 -21.16 -10.22 16.33
C GLU A 72 -20.70 -11.52 16.99
N LEU A 73 -19.78 -12.25 16.34
CA LEU A 73 -19.13 -13.46 16.87
C LEU A 73 -17.93 -13.18 17.78
N HIS A 74 -17.61 -11.91 18.07
CA HIS A 74 -16.43 -11.49 18.83
C HIS A 74 -15.09 -12.00 18.24
N LEU A 75 -15.04 -12.24 16.92
CA LEU A 75 -13.84 -12.67 16.20
C LEU A 75 -13.01 -11.48 15.68
N VAL A 76 -13.59 -10.30 15.59
CA VAL A 76 -12.87 -9.07 15.20
C VAL A 76 -13.24 -7.89 16.09
N GLU A 77 -12.26 -7.02 16.32
CA GLU A 77 -12.45 -5.77 17.03
C GLU A 77 -11.74 -4.63 16.28
N HIS A 78 -12.38 -3.47 16.14
CA HIS A 78 -11.75 -2.27 15.58
C HIS A 78 -11.37 -1.31 16.70
N ARG A 79 -10.06 -1.02 16.82
CA ARG A 79 -9.52 -0.01 17.73
C ARG A 79 -8.93 1.15 16.95
N THR A 80 -9.30 2.37 17.34
CA THR A 80 -8.71 3.59 16.78
C THR A 80 -7.65 4.16 17.71
N VAL A 81 -6.56 4.64 17.13
CA VAL A 81 -5.42 5.21 17.85
C VAL A 81 -5.19 6.62 17.34
N SER A 82 -5.13 7.61 18.25
CA SER A 82 -4.93 8.99 17.83
C SER A 82 -3.59 9.17 17.13
N SER A 83 -3.61 9.85 15.97
CA SER A 83 -2.43 10.15 15.17
C SER A 83 -1.48 11.15 15.84
N ARG A 84 -1.95 11.83 16.91
CA ARG A 84 -1.17 12.73 17.75
C ARG A 84 -0.29 12.01 18.78
N LEU A 85 -0.54 10.71 19.01
CA LEU A 85 0.24 9.95 19.97
C LEU A 85 1.69 9.78 19.49
N PRO A 86 2.68 9.75 20.42
CA PRO A 86 4.07 9.53 20.06
C PRO A 86 4.27 8.26 19.21
N ARG A 87 5.02 8.37 18.11
CA ARG A 87 5.38 7.25 17.22
C ARG A 87 6.50 6.39 17.82
N THR A 88 6.21 5.77 18.96
CA THR A 88 7.13 4.85 19.66
C THR A 88 6.78 3.40 19.35
N ARG A 89 7.65 2.46 19.74
CA ARG A 89 7.39 1.01 19.61
C ARG A 89 6.17 0.52 20.40
N ARG A 90 5.69 1.31 21.38
CA ARG A 90 4.49 1.01 22.17
C ARG A 90 3.20 1.48 21.49
N ASN A 91 3.29 2.30 20.45
CA ASN A 91 2.14 2.73 19.67
C ASN A 91 1.61 1.54 18.86
N PRO A 92 0.32 1.16 18.95
CA PRO A 92 -0.22 0.05 18.16
C PRO A 92 -0.08 0.23 16.64
N LEU A 93 0.00 1.48 16.17
CA LEU A 93 0.27 1.82 14.77
C LEU A 93 1.76 1.85 14.43
N PHE A 94 2.66 1.42 15.33
CA PHE A 94 4.10 1.39 15.07
C PHE A 94 4.45 0.64 13.77
N PRO A 95 3.90 -0.56 13.47
CA PRO A 95 4.27 -1.29 12.26
C PRO A 95 4.00 -0.49 10.98
N VAL A 96 2.81 0.11 10.87
CA VAL A 96 2.42 0.90 9.70
C VAL A 96 3.17 2.23 9.63
N ASN A 97 3.38 2.93 10.76
CA ASN A 97 4.17 4.16 10.81
C ASN A 97 5.64 3.92 10.43
N TYR A 98 6.19 2.80 10.90
CA TYR A 98 7.57 2.42 10.60
C TYR A 98 7.72 2.14 9.10
N LEU A 99 6.80 1.37 8.52
CA LEU A 99 6.84 1.01 7.11
C LEU A 99 6.57 2.21 6.18
N ASP A 100 5.61 3.07 6.53
CA ASP A 100 5.36 4.34 5.83
C ASP A 100 6.64 5.19 5.78
N ARG A 101 7.36 5.31 6.91
CA ARG A 101 8.65 6.01 6.93
C ARG A 101 9.69 5.37 5.99
N GLU A 102 9.73 4.04 5.93
CA GLU A 102 10.65 3.30 5.06
C GLU A 102 10.33 3.45 3.56
N ILE A 103 9.05 3.64 3.22
CA ILE A 103 8.63 3.95 1.85
C ILE A 103 8.99 5.40 1.51
N ARG A 104 8.64 6.34 2.40
CA ARG A 104 8.84 7.78 2.15
C ARG A 104 10.31 8.17 2.01
N LYS A 105 11.21 7.58 2.79
CA LYS A 105 12.65 7.89 2.69
C LYS A 105 13.26 7.52 1.33
N ASN A 106 12.65 6.56 0.62
CA ASN A 106 13.13 6.05 -0.67
C ASN A 106 12.33 6.63 -1.85
N SER A 107 11.53 7.67 -1.63
CA SER A 107 10.71 8.28 -2.66
C SER A 107 11.00 9.77 -2.79
N ALA A 108 11.41 10.18 -3.98
CA ALA A 108 11.66 11.58 -4.31
C ALA A 108 10.40 12.46 -4.20
N ALA A 109 9.20 11.85 -4.23
CA ALA A 109 7.94 12.56 -4.06
C ALA A 109 7.71 13.04 -2.61
N HIS A 110 8.38 12.41 -1.63
CA HIS A 110 8.25 12.76 -0.22
C HIS A 110 9.44 13.61 0.24
N CYS A 111 9.37 14.92 0.00
CA CYS A 111 10.35 15.88 0.51
C CYS A 111 10.00 16.33 1.94
N ARG A 112 11.00 16.84 2.68
CA ARG A 112 10.89 17.22 4.11
C ARG A 112 9.80 18.27 4.40
N GLU A 113 9.53 19.16 3.44
CA GLU A 113 8.60 20.29 3.60
C GLU A 113 7.37 20.22 2.70
N THR A 114 7.42 19.42 1.63
CA THR A 114 6.33 19.31 0.66
C THR A 114 6.20 17.89 0.14
N VAL A 115 4.96 17.43 -0.02
CA VAL A 115 4.67 16.20 -0.76
C VAL A 115 4.42 16.62 -2.20
N ARG A 116 5.24 16.10 -3.11
CA ARG A 116 4.99 16.18 -4.55
C ARG A 116 4.10 14.99 -4.90
N GLY A 117 3.15 15.18 -5.80
CA GLY A 117 2.42 14.04 -6.35
C GLY A 117 3.35 13.25 -7.27
N ASP A 118 3.37 11.92 -7.14
CA ASP A 118 3.91 11.09 -8.18
C ASP A 118 3.05 11.24 -9.44
N ARG A 119 3.71 11.45 -10.59
CA ARG A 119 3.01 11.64 -11.88
C ARG A 119 2.42 10.34 -12.40
N GLU A 120 3.04 9.20 -12.04
CA GLU A 120 2.57 7.87 -12.38
C GLU A 120 2.25 7.11 -11.07
N VAL A 121 0.96 7.01 -10.77
CA VAL A 121 0.42 6.40 -9.55
C VAL A 121 0.63 4.88 -9.57
N GLY A 122 0.39 4.21 -10.69
CA GLY A 122 0.61 2.77 -10.85
C GLY A 122 2.07 2.36 -10.58
N MET A 123 3.05 3.13 -11.09
CA MET A 123 4.47 2.89 -10.82
C MET A 123 4.83 3.15 -9.37
N THR A 124 4.19 4.12 -8.73
CA THR A 124 4.37 4.41 -7.31
C THR A 124 3.87 3.26 -6.45
N MET A 125 2.69 2.73 -6.76
CA MET A 125 2.13 1.56 -6.09
C MET A 125 2.98 0.31 -6.33
N ALA A 126 3.48 0.10 -7.55
CA ALA A 126 4.39 -1.00 -7.84
C ALA A 126 5.70 -0.88 -7.03
N ARG A 127 6.27 0.33 -6.94
CA ARG A 127 7.44 0.60 -6.09
C ARG A 127 7.15 0.33 -4.62
N MET A 128 5.98 0.70 -4.12
CA MET A 128 5.55 0.39 -2.76
C MET A 128 5.59 -1.13 -2.52
N VAL A 129 4.98 -1.94 -3.39
CA VAL A 129 4.98 -3.42 -3.27
C VAL A 129 6.39 -4.01 -3.32
N ILE A 130 7.23 -3.53 -4.24
CA ILE A 130 8.64 -3.95 -4.32
C ILE A 130 9.38 -3.59 -3.03
N THR A 131 9.14 -2.40 -2.49
CA THR A 131 9.75 -1.93 -1.23
C THR A 131 9.30 -2.80 -0.06
N LEU A 132 8.02 -3.18 0.00
CA LEU A 132 7.48 -4.09 1.03
C LEU A 132 8.19 -5.44 1.00
N GLY A 133 8.31 -6.04 -0.18
CA GLY A 133 9.01 -7.32 -0.37
C GLY A 133 10.49 -7.22 -0.01
N TYR A 134 11.19 -6.22 -0.53
CA TYR A 134 12.61 -6.01 -0.21
C TYR A 134 12.84 -5.77 1.29
N HIS A 135 12.05 -4.89 1.90
CA HIS A 135 12.14 -4.60 3.32
C HIS A 135 11.94 -5.85 4.18
N THR A 136 10.99 -6.70 3.80
CA THR A 136 10.64 -7.91 4.55
C THR A 136 11.70 -8.99 4.40
N PHE A 137 12.11 -9.30 3.17
CA PHE A 137 12.87 -10.52 2.88
C PHE A 137 14.36 -10.30 2.56
N ARG A 138 14.82 -9.07 2.36
CA ARG A 138 16.20 -8.79 1.92
C ARG A 138 16.93 -7.80 2.82
N LYS A 139 16.22 -6.82 3.38
CA LYS A 139 16.83 -5.82 4.22
C LYS A 139 17.20 -6.42 5.59
N PRO A 140 18.43 -6.21 6.08
CA PRO A 140 18.82 -6.57 7.44
C PRO A 140 17.86 -5.96 8.48
N TYR A 141 17.47 -6.75 9.49
CA TYR A 141 16.62 -6.31 10.59
C TYR A 141 17.27 -5.16 11.39
N ARG A 142 18.60 -5.24 11.57
CA ARG A 142 19.43 -4.19 12.14
C ARG A 142 20.57 -3.88 11.19
N ILE A 143 20.87 -2.59 11.05
CA ILE A 143 22.01 -2.09 10.30
C ILE A 143 22.96 -1.49 11.35
N ASP A 144 23.78 -2.36 11.95
CA ASP A 144 24.75 -1.97 12.98
C ASP A 144 26.20 -2.18 12.54
N ASN A 145 26.42 -2.75 11.35
CA ASN A 145 27.72 -3.09 10.77
C ASN A 145 28.60 -3.99 11.67
N ARG A 146 27.99 -4.71 12.63
CA ARG A 146 28.72 -5.56 13.60
C ARG A 146 28.94 -6.99 13.13
N VAL A 147 28.13 -7.45 12.17
CA VAL A 147 28.21 -8.80 11.60
C VAL A 147 28.31 -8.73 10.08
N ALA A 148 28.89 -9.78 9.48
CA ALA A 148 28.96 -9.88 8.03
C ALA A 148 27.55 -9.85 7.42
N ARG A 149 27.40 -9.22 6.26
CA ARG A 149 26.10 -9.09 5.56
C ARG A 149 25.43 -10.45 5.27
N ALA A 150 26.22 -11.51 5.09
CA ALA A 150 25.70 -12.86 4.90
C ALA A 150 25.06 -13.45 6.16
N GLU A 151 25.41 -12.94 7.34
CA GLU A 151 24.94 -13.41 8.65
C GLU A 151 23.83 -12.53 9.23
N THR A 152 23.51 -11.41 8.58
CA THR A 152 22.45 -10.52 9.06
C THR A 152 21.07 -11.14 8.84
N LYS A 153 20.33 -11.36 9.93
CA LYS A 153 18.92 -11.74 9.88
C LYS A 153 18.07 -10.62 9.25
N THR A 154 17.16 -11.00 8.36
CA THR A 154 16.15 -10.11 7.78
C THR A 154 14.93 -9.97 8.68
N HIS A 155 14.00 -9.08 8.33
CA HIS A 155 12.73 -8.96 9.04
C HIS A 155 11.92 -10.27 9.00
N ALA A 156 11.91 -10.97 7.86
CA ALA A 156 11.27 -12.27 7.69
C ALA A 156 11.88 -13.34 8.60
N ASP A 157 13.21 -13.37 8.75
CA ASP A 157 13.90 -14.34 9.61
C ASP A 157 13.57 -14.12 11.09
N MET A 158 13.47 -12.86 11.51
CA MET A 158 13.17 -12.52 12.91
C MET A 158 11.80 -12.98 13.37
N VAL A 159 10.84 -13.09 12.45
CA VAL A 159 9.47 -13.55 12.74
C VAL A 159 9.20 -14.97 12.22
N GLY A 160 10.23 -15.65 11.70
CA GLY A 160 10.11 -17.01 11.18
C GLY A 160 9.18 -17.14 9.96
N LEU A 161 9.01 -16.08 9.17
CA LEU A 161 8.03 -16.08 8.06
C LEU A 161 8.29 -17.18 7.02
N LEU A 162 9.57 -17.48 6.75
CA LEU A 162 9.99 -18.51 5.81
C LEU A 162 10.02 -19.93 6.41
N ALA A 163 9.65 -20.09 7.68
CA ALA A 163 9.44 -21.42 8.27
C ALA A 163 8.20 -22.11 7.65
N ALA A 164 7.20 -21.33 7.23
CA ALA A 164 6.08 -21.85 6.45
C ALA A 164 6.53 -22.22 5.04
N LYS A 165 6.25 -23.47 4.64
CA LYS A 165 6.64 -24.02 3.33
C LYS A 165 6.10 -23.18 2.17
N GLU A 166 4.86 -22.74 2.28
CA GLU A 166 4.15 -21.94 1.29
C GLU A 166 4.83 -20.59 1.08
N ALA A 167 5.17 -19.90 2.18
CA ALA A 167 5.87 -18.62 2.15
C ALA A 167 7.27 -18.75 1.54
N ARG A 168 7.99 -19.82 1.90
CA ARG A 168 9.32 -20.11 1.32
C ARG A 168 9.26 -20.38 -0.18
N ILE A 169 8.34 -21.23 -0.62
CA ILE A 169 8.14 -21.54 -2.04
C ILE A 169 7.74 -20.27 -2.82
N ALA A 170 6.83 -19.46 -2.28
CA ALA A 170 6.42 -18.21 -2.90
C ALA A 170 7.61 -17.25 -3.09
N PHE A 171 8.47 -17.13 -2.06
CA PHE A 171 9.66 -16.29 -2.11
C PHE A 171 10.73 -16.81 -3.09
N GLU A 172 11.02 -18.12 -3.10
CA GLU A 172 11.96 -18.74 -4.05
C GLU A 172 11.51 -18.56 -5.52
N ARG A 173 10.20 -18.68 -5.75
CA ARG A 173 9.60 -18.51 -7.09
C ARG A 173 9.54 -17.06 -7.56
N LEU A 174 9.61 -16.08 -6.66
CA LEU A 174 9.51 -14.66 -6.99
C LEU A 174 10.53 -14.24 -8.07
N TYR A 175 11.74 -14.81 -8.04
CA TYR A 175 12.83 -14.48 -8.98
C TYR A 175 13.15 -15.58 -9.99
N THR A 176 12.57 -16.77 -9.84
CA THR A 176 12.90 -17.94 -10.68
C THR A 176 11.77 -18.35 -11.63
N LYS A 177 10.56 -17.81 -11.44
CA LYS A 177 9.41 -18.07 -12.28
C LYS A 177 8.77 -16.77 -12.75
N ARG A 178 8.23 -16.80 -13.96
CA ARG A 178 7.36 -15.74 -14.47
C ARG A 178 6.00 -15.89 -13.81
N HIS A 179 5.54 -14.82 -13.17
CA HIS A 179 4.22 -14.75 -12.55
C HIS A 179 3.22 -14.12 -13.53
N VAL A 180 2.04 -14.72 -13.62
CA VAL A 180 0.91 -14.24 -14.42
C VAL A 180 -0.26 -14.05 -13.47
N TRP A 181 -1.01 -12.97 -13.60
CA TRP A 181 -2.07 -12.58 -12.67
C TRP A 181 -3.17 -13.65 -12.54
N THR A 182 -3.65 -14.17 -13.67
CA THR A 182 -4.67 -15.22 -13.73
C THR A 182 -4.26 -16.53 -13.07
N HIS A 183 -2.97 -16.76 -12.86
CA HIS A 183 -2.44 -17.98 -12.23
C HIS A 183 -2.12 -17.80 -10.74
N GLN A 184 -2.36 -16.60 -10.18
CA GLN A 184 -2.15 -16.39 -8.75
C GLN A 184 -3.27 -17.03 -7.95
N VAL A 185 -2.92 -17.77 -6.90
CA VAL A 185 -3.89 -18.43 -6.01
C VAL A 185 -4.74 -17.40 -5.28
N GLN A 186 -4.10 -16.32 -4.80
CA GLN A 186 -4.80 -15.21 -4.17
C GLN A 186 -4.88 -14.03 -5.14
N GLN A 187 -6.09 -13.65 -5.49
CA GLN A 187 -6.38 -12.51 -6.37
C GLN A 187 -7.00 -11.37 -5.54
N ALA A 188 -6.23 -10.84 -4.58
CA ALA A 188 -6.67 -9.68 -3.82
C ALA A 188 -6.81 -8.46 -4.75
N GLU A 189 -7.94 -7.77 -4.70
CA GLU A 189 -8.25 -6.66 -5.59
C GLU A 189 -7.24 -5.52 -5.46
N TRP A 190 -6.73 -5.24 -4.24
CA TRP A 190 -5.70 -4.21 -4.08
C TRP A 190 -4.41 -4.54 -4.86
N MET A 191 -4.06 -5.83 -5.00
CA MET A 191 -2.91 -6.26 -5.81
C MET A 191 -3.25 -6.24 -7.30
N GLU A 192 -4.47 -6.62 -7.66
CA GLU A 192 -4.97 -6.57 -9.03
C GLU A 192 -4.88 -5.14 -9.60
N GLU A 193 -5.32 -4.15 -8.83
CA GLU A 193 -5.27 -2.74 -9.23
C GLU A 193 -3.85 -2.27 -9.57
N ILE A 194 -2.86 -2.78 -8.85
CA ILE A 194 -1.44 -2.45 -9.05
C ILE A 194 -0.89 -3.23 -10.25
N TRP A 195 -1.13 -4.53 -10.30
CA TRP A 195 -0.65 -5.43 -11.35
C TRP A 195 -1.17 -5.00 -12.73
N LEU A 196 -2.48 -4.75 -12.80
CA LEU A 196 -3.18 -4.33 -14.01
C LEU A 196 -3.10 -2.82 -14.26
N ARG A 197 -2.40 -2.07 -13.41
CA ARG A 197 -2.22 -0.61 -13.52
C ARG A 197 -3.55 0.14 -13.65
N ARG A 198 -4.57 -0.24 -12.88
CA ARG A 198 -5.93 0.32 -12.96
C ARG A 198 -6.06 1.73 -12.34
N LYS A 199 -5.04 2.19 -11.62
CA LYS A 199 -5.06 3.53 -11.01
C LYS A 199 -4.93 4.61 -12.08
N LYS A 200 -5.85 5.58 -12.05
CA LYS A 200 -5.84 6.75 -12.93
C LYS A 200 -4.74 7.71 -12.49
N ASN A 201 -3.95 8.20 -13.45
CA ASN A 201 -2.99 9.25 -13.19
C ASN A 201 -3.67 10.63 -13.23
N PRO A 202 -3.28 11.57 -12.35
CA PRO A 202 -3.65 12.97 -12.54
C PRO A 202 -3.00 13.49 -13.84
N PRO A 203 -3.70 14.33 -14.61
CA PRO A 203 -3.15 14.86 -15.86
C PRO A 203 -2.00 15.82 -15.57
N VAL A 204 -1.05 15.89 -16.50
CA VAL A 204 -0.07 16.97 -16.56
C VAL A 204 -0.76 18.22 -17.06
N VAL A 205 -0.61 19.32 -16.34
CA VAL A 205 -1.22 20.63 -16.66
C VAL A 205 -0.11 21.66 -16.85
N CYS A 206 -0.21 22.47 -17.91
CA CYS A 206 0.59 23.68 -18.03
C CYS A 206 0.02 24.75 -17.10
N PHE A 207 0.62 24.98 -15.93
CA PHE A 207 0.08 25.95 -14.96
C PHE A 207 0.09 27.41 -15.44
N ARG A 208 0.82 27.73 -16.52
CA ARG A 208 0.78 29.06 -17.14
C ARG A 208 -0.49 29.27 -17.97
N THR A 209 -0.93 28.24 -18.69
CA THR A 209 -2.05 28.33 -19.65
C THR A 209 -3.31 27.61 -19.17
N GLY A 210 -3.22 26.77 -18.14
CA GLY A 210 -4.31 25.90 -17.67
C GLY A 210 -4.61 24.71 -18.59
N VAL A 211 -3.88 24.54 -19.69
CA VAL A 211 -4.16 23.51 -20.70
C VAL A 211 -3.51 22.17 -20.32
N VAL A 212 -4.24 21.08 -20.57
CA VAL A 212 -3.72 19.70 -20.51
C VAL A 212 -3.09 19.37 -21.86
N PRO A 213 -1.76 19.14 -21.95
CA PRO A 213 -1.14 18.77 -23.21
C PRO A 213 -1.61 17.40 -23.70
N GLU A 214 -1.80 17.24 -25.01
CA GLU A 214 -2.19 15.96 -25.62
C GLU A 214 -1.11 14.88 -25.49
N LYS A 215 0.17 15.28 -25.52
CA LYS A 215 1.34 14.40 -25.42
C LYS A 215 2.01 14.49 -24.06
N GLY A 216 2.74 13.44 -23.69
CA GLY A 216 3.52 13.39 -22.45
C GLY A 216 2.68 13.13 -21.19
N GLN A 217 1.44 12.67 -21.34
CA GLN A 217 0.63 12.23 -20.22
C GLN A 217 1.18 10.91 -19.62
N PRO A 218 1.24 10.80 -18.29
CA PRO A 218 1.70 9.60 -17.60
C PRO A 218 0.72 8.43 -17.80
N GLY A 219 1.25 7.20 -17.84
CA GLY A 219 0.45 5.97 -18.04
C GLY A 219 0.44 5.46 -19.48
N ASN A 220 0.88 6.26 -20.46
CA ASN A 220 0.96 5.86 -21.88
C ASN A 220 2.24 5.07 -22.23
N GLY A 221 2.94 4.52 -21.23
CA GLY A 221 4.16 3.73 -21.44
C GLY A 221 3.84 2.35 -22.02
N TRP A 222 4.81 1.76 -22.73
CA TRP A 222 4.67 0.39 -23.22
C TRP A 222 4.49 -0.61 -22.06
N VAL A 223 3.56 -1.55 -22.23
CA VAL A 223 3.36 -2.68 -21.31
C VAL A 223 3.22 -3.96 -22.11
N ALA A 224 3.90 -5.01 -21.68
CA ALA A 224 3.74 -6.35 -22.23
C ALA A 224 2.32 -6.87 -21.94
N ARG A 225 1.39 -6.71 -22.89
CA ARG A 225 -0.04 -7.01 -22.70
C ARG A 225 -0.30 -8.41 -22.14
N HIS A 226 0.47 -9.41 -22.55
CA HIS A 226 0.33 -10.79 -22.07
C HIS A 226 0.64 -10.98 -20.57
N LEU A 227 1.24 -10.00 -19.91
CA LEU A 227 1.47 -10.00 -18.45
C LEU A 227 0.35 -9.27 -17.69
N VAL A 228 -0.59 -8.63 -18.39
CA VAL A 228 -1.66 -7.78 -17.85
C VAL A 228 -3.04 -8.36 -18.16
N VAL A 229 -3.11 -9.68 -18.34
CA VAL A 229 -4.34 -10.46 -18.54
C VAL A 229 -4.60 -11.30 -17.30
#